data_AF-A0A1G1GMM3-F1
#
_entry.id   AF-A0A1G1GMM3-F1
#
_cell.length_a   1.000
_cell.length_b   1.000
_cell.length_c   1.000
_cell.angle_alpha   90.00
_cell.angle_beta   90.00
_cell.angle_gamma   90.00
#
_symmetry.space_group_name_H-M   'P 1'
#
loop_
_entity.id
_entity.type
_entity.pdbx_description
1 polymer ?
#
loop_
_entity_poly.entity_id
_entity_poly.type
_entity_poly.pdbx_seq_one_letter_code
_entity_poly.pdbx_strand_id
1 'polypeptide(L)'
;MLLLLTPRYNAIRNRFNRLAPGDGMKTVLLGLLGLAFWALLYGISFKVLSYFRTIEGLGDLLAIRLLSMILLTFFSILLFSNIVTALSTFYLSGELDILLSSPVRVEQIYRAKFAETILDSSWMTIIYGLPVFLAYGTVFKASSSYYLGFVLTIIPFLIVPASLGIMVTMLLVNAFPARRAKDILVLLGLLFFVVLYILFRMLRPEKLVDPDTFPTLVQYLTAMRAPVSPLMPSTWAADALASLLRSVRGEWLFPVLMLWSTAGAGIVIGEWVCSRIYYPGWSRSQEGRKAAISRSRAADLVFTLLSRPFGVKMRAIVLKDIKLFFRDTTQWSQLFLLFALMVVYIYSFKLLPLERAAMPSFYLQNLISFLNLGMVGFVTTAVAVRFVFPAVSLEGASFWIIRSAPLSLRDFLWAKFWSSLLPLLILAELLIILSNMLLKVTPFMMALGIVTVFCMTFGITSLGIGLGAVFPRFKYENVAQIPTGFGGIVYMLTAMLFIGVVIVLEAWPVYRIFTSQTFGSGIPLSGWGLIVLSSVLVLAVNVLALVLPMKIGLKRLKNREVQ
;
A
#
# COMPACT_ATOMS: atom_id res chain seq x y z
N MET A 1 -12.23 -28.48 11.29
CA MET A 1 -11.37 -27.27 11.36
C MET A 1 -9.89 -27.61 11.25
N LEU A 2 -9.27 -28.34 12.20
CA LEU A 2 -7.82 -28.64 12.16
C LEU A 2 -7.37 -29.36 10.88
N LEU A 3 -8.15 -30.33 10.40
CA LEU A 3 -7.90 -31.05 9.13
C LEU A 3 -7.95 -30.16 7.88
N LEU A 4 -8.64 -29.02 7.92
CA LEU A 4 -8.69 -28.08 6.79
C LEU A 4 -7.46 -27.16 6.75
N LEU A 5 -6.77 -27.00 7.88
CA LEU A 5 -5.57 -26.16 8.00
C LEU A 5 -4.27 -26.95 7.79
N THR A 6 -4.32 -28.29 7.81
CA THR A 6 -3.13 -29.15 7.64
C THR A 6 -2.40 -28.96 6.32
N PRO A 7 -3.05 -28.73 5.14
CA PRO A 7 -2.31 -28.53 3.90
C PRO A 7 -1.44 -27.28 3.94
N ARG A 8 -1.93 -26.19 4.54
CA ARG A 8 -1.16 -24.94 4.71
C ARG A 8 -0.01 -25.10 5.70
N TYR A 9 -0.26 -25.77 6.83
CA TYR A 9 0.81 -26.09 7.78
C TYR A 9 1.93 -26.91 7.11
N ASN A 10 1.55 -27.92 6.33
CA ASN A 10 2.49 -28.75 5.57
C ASN A 10 3.19 -27.94 4.47
N ALA A 11 2.50 -27.00 3.79
CA ALA A 11 3.12 -26.13 2.80
C ALA A 11 4.17 -25.20 3.43
N ILE A 12 3.88 -24.61 4.60
CA ILE A 12 4.83 -23.79 5.36
C ILE A 12 6.02 -24.65 5.79
N ARG A 13 5.77 -25.80 6.42
CA ARG A 13 6.81 -26.75 6.86
C ARG A 13 7.70 -27.21 5.71
N ASN A 14 7.10 -27.56 4.57
CA ASN A 14 7.84 -27.99 3.38
C ASN A 14 8.65 -26.86 2.76
N ARG A 15 8.16 -25.61 2.82
CA ARG A 15 8.90 -24.43 2.36
C ARG A 15 10.12 -24.15 3.25
N PHE A 16 10.02 -24.36 4.56
CA PHE A 16 11.17 -24.28 5.46
C PHE A 16 12.17 -25.43 5.26
N ASN A 17 11.68 -26.64 4.98
CA ASN A 17 12.54 -27.82 4.81
C ASN A 17 13.20 -27.93 3.42
N ARG A 18 12.64 -27.29 2.38
CA ARG A 18 13.16 -27.32 1.00
C ARG A 18 13.65 -25.94 0.56
N LEU A 19 14.56 -25.34 1.32
CA LEU A 19 15.25 -24.11 0.91
C LEU A 19 16.21 -24.43 -0.25
N ALA A 20 15.97 -23.83 -1.42
CA ALA A 20 16.88 -23.97 -2.55
C ALA A 20 18.23 -23.28 -2.26
N PRO A 21 19.34 -23.71 -2.87
CA PRO A 21 20.62 -23.02 -2.74
C PRO A 21 20.48 -21.54 -3.15
N GLY A 22 20.79 -20.64 -2.23
CA GLY A 22 20.60 -19.18 -2.37
C GLY A 22 19.38 -18.59 -1.65
N ASP A 23 18.43 -19.39 -1.15
CA ASP A 23 17.29 -18.88 -0.35
C ASP A 23 17.65 -18.57 1.10
N GLY A 24 18.73 -19.17 1.63
CA GLY A 24 19.25 -18.86 2.97
C GLY A 24 19.71 -17.41 3.09
N MET A 25 20.54 -16.95 2.15
CA MET A 25 21.02 -15.55 2.13
C MET A 25 19.85 -14.56 1.94
N LYS A 26 18.82 -14.93 1.16
CA LYS A 26 17.61 -14.12 0.98
C LYS A 26 16.82 -14.00 2.28
N THR A 27 16.64 -15.11 3.00
CA THR A 27 15.92 -15.14 4.28
C THR A 27 16.67 -14.32 5.33
N VAL A 28 18.01 -14.42 5.37
CA VAL A 28 18.84 -13.63 6.28
C VAL A 28 18.75 -12.14 5.95
N LEU A 29 18.87 -11.74 4.67
CA LEU A 29 18.82 -10.34 4.28
C LEU A 29 17.44 -9.72 4.56
N LEU A 30 16.36 -10.45 4.27
CA LEU A 30 14.99 -10.01 4.61
C LEU A 30 14.77 -9.96 6.13
N GLY A 31 15.33 -10.92 6.88
CA GLY A 31 15.28 -10.93 8.33
C GLY A 31 16.01 -9.73 8.94
N LEU A 32 17.22 -9.41 8.45
CA LEU A 32 17.99 -8.24 8.87
C LEU A 32 17.28 -6.93 8.54
N LEU A 33 16.71 -6.80 7.33
CA LEU A 33 15.96 -5.62 6.93
C LEU A 33 14.69 -5.46 7.77
N GLY A 34 13.99 -6.56 8.06
CA GLY A 34 12.85 -6.60 8.97
C GLY A 34 13.23 -6.17 10.39
N LEU A 35 14.34 -6.68 10.94
CA LEU A 35 14.85 -6.30 12.26
C LEU A 35 15.29 -4.84 12.31
N ALA A 36 15.96 -4.33 11.27
CA ALA A 36 16.34 -2.93 11.18
C ALA A 36 15.12 -2.01 11.15
N PHE A 37 14.09 -2.36 10.37
CA PHE A 37 12.82 -1.64 10.36
C PHE A 37 12.12 -1.69 11.72
N TRP A 38 12.13 -2.84 12.38
CA TRP A 38 11.54 -3.04 13.70
C TRP A 38 12.26 -2.21 14.77
N ALA A 39 13.59 -2.16 14.75
CA ALA A 39 14.41 -1.32 15.61
C ALA A 39 14.19 0.17 15.35
N LEU A 40 14.03 0.58 14.08
CA LEU A 40 13.71 1.95 13.71
C LEU A 40 12.35 2.38 14.28
N LEU A 41 11.30 1.56 14.09
CA LEU A 41 9.97 1.85 14.63
C LEU A 41 9.97 1.94 16.15
N TYR A 42 10.66 1.02 16.83
CA TYR A 42 10.85 1.07 18.27
C TYR A 42 11.57 2.36 18.69
N GLY A 43 12.69 2.69 18.05
CA GLY A 43 13.51 3.86 18.36
C GLY A 43 12.76 5.19 18.15
N ILE A 44 12.01 5.33 17.06
CA ILE A 44 11.18 6.50 16.79
C ILE A 44 10.09 6.62 17.87
N SER A 45 9.38 5.53 18.15
CA SER A 45 8.30 5.51 19.16
C SER A 45 8.84 5.85 20.55
N PHE A 46 9.97 5.25 20.94
CA PHE A 46 10.65 5.53 22.20
C PHE A 46 11.04 7.01 22.30
N LYS A 47 11.64 7.57 21.25
CA LYS A 47 12.04 8.98 21.22
C LYS A 47 10.84 9.92 21.35
N VAL A 48 9.76 9.69 20.59
CA VAL A 48 8.54 10.51 20.65
C VAL A 48 7.90 10.44 22.04
N LEU A 49 7.75 9.24 22.62
CA LEU A 49 7.16 9.07 23.95
C LEU A 49 8.03 9.65 25.07
N SER A 50 9.36 9.50 24.97
CA SER A 50 10.30 10.11 25.92
C SER A 50 10.24 11.64 25.86
N TYR A 51 10.10 12.22 24.67
CA TYR A 51 9.91 13.65 24.49
C TYR A 51 8.61 14.13 25.14
N PHE A 52 7.49 13.40 24.96
CA PHE A 52 6.24 13.76 25.64
C PHE A 52 6.39 13.78 27.16
N ARG A 53 7.17 12.87 27.74
CA ARG A 53 7.43 12.88 29.19
C ARG A 53 8.24 14.07 29.71
N THR A 54 8.96 14.78 28.85
CA THR A 54 9.63 16.02 29.25
C THR A 54 8.66 17.18 29.45
N ILE A 55 7.43 17.07 28.96
CA ILE A 55 6.38 18.08 29.09
C ILE A 55 5.58 17.80 30.38
N GLU A 56 5.90 18.53 31.44
CA GLU A 56 5.26 18.36 32.76
C GLU A 56 3.73 18.51 32.70
N GLY A 57 3.02 17.60 33.35
CA GLY A 57 1.54 17.60 33.49
C GLY A 57 0.73 17.23 32.23
N LEU A 58 1.27 17.43 31.02
CA LEU A 58 0.58 17.15 29.75
C LEU A 58 1.07 15.86 29.06
N GLY A 59 2.33 15.48 29.27
CA GLY A 59 2.98 14.37 28.57
C GLY A 59 2.24 13.04 28.59
N ASP A 60 1.82 12.59 29.77
CA ASP A 60 1.13 11.30 29.92
C ASP A 60 -0.27 11.30 29.29
N LEU A 61 -0.95 12.44 29.29
CA LEU A 61 -2.25 12.61 28.65
C LEU A 61 -2.11 12.51 27.13
N LEU A 62 -1.10 13.19 26.57
CA LEU A 62 -0.77 13.14 25.14
C LEU A 62 -0.36 11.73 24.70
N ALA A 63 0.46 11.03 25.49
CA ALA A 63 0.89 9.68 25.18
C ALA A 63 -0.26 8.68 25.17
N ILE A 64 -1.20 8.77 26.12
CA ILE A 64 -2.40 7.91 26.14
C ILE A 64 -3.37 8.29 25.01
N ARG A 65 -3.50 9.58 24.70
CA ARG A 65 -4.28 10.02 23.54
C ARG A 65 -3.71 9.46 22.23
N LEU A 66 -2.39 9.50 22.07
CA LEU A 66 -1.69 8.90 20.93
C LEU A 66 -1.96 7.39 20.86
N LEU A 67 -1.97 6.68 22.00
CA LEU A 67 -2.29 5.25 22.06
C LEU A 67 -3.72 4.98 21.56
N SER A 68 -4.70 5.77 22.01
CA SER A 68 -6.09 5.67 21.51
C SER A 68 -6.19 5.93 20.02
N MET A 69 -5.44 6.91 19.49
CA MET A 69 -5.40 7.22 18.05
C MET A 69 -4.78 6.08 17.24
N ILE A 70 -3.69 5.48 17.72
CA ILE A 70 -3.04 4.31 17.10
C ILE A 70 -4.02 3.15 17.04
N LEU A 71 -4.69 2.81 18.15
CA LEU A 71 -5.65 1.71 18.21
C LEU A 71 -6.89 1.97 17.34
N LEU A 72 -7.40 3.19 17.29
CA LEU A 72 -8.50 3.55 16.40
C LEU A 72 -8.11 3.41 14.92
N THR A 73 -6.89 3.82 14.59
CA THR A 73 -6.33 3.70 13.23
C THR A 73 -6.16 2.23 12.86
N PHE A 74 -5.60 1.42 13.76
CA PHE A 74 -5.47 -0.03 13.56
C PHE A 74 -6.83 -0.71 13.42
N PHE A 75 -7.82 -0.37 14.25
CA PHE A 75 -9.17 -0.92 14.14
C PHE A 75 -9.80 -0.61 12.77
N SER A 76 -9.68 0.64 12.31
CA SER A 76 -10.23 1.10 11.03
C SER A 76 -9.58 0.40 9.83
N ILE A 77 -8.25 0.30 9.83
CA ILE A 77 -7.49 -0.40 8.78
C ILE A 77 -7.80 -1.90 8.81
N LEU A 78 -7.86 -2.52 10.00
CA LEU A 78 -8.19 -3.93 10.14
C LEU A 78 -9.61 -4.23 9.66
N LEU A 79 -10.60 -3.41 10.02
CA LEU A 79 -11.98 -3.57 9.57
C LEU A 79 -12.04 -3.59 8.04
N PHE A 80 -11.43 -2.59 7.41
CA PHE A 80 -11.38 -2.49 5.96
C PHE A 80 -10.62 -3.66 5.32
N SER A 81 -9.44 -3.98 5.84
CA SER A 81 -8.62 -5.09 5.36
C SER A 81 -9.38 -6.41 5.44
N ASN A 82 -10.10 -6.66 6.54
CA ASN A 82 -10.87 -7.88 6.71
C ASN A 82 -12.06 -7.96 5.72
N ILE A 83 -12.68 -6.84 5.34
CA ILE A 83 -13.72 -6.86 4.29
C ILE A 83 -13.13 -7.31 2.95
N VAL A 84 -11.95 -6.79 2.58
CA VAL A 84 -11.27 -7.14 1.33
C VAL A 84 -10.78 -8.59 1.34
N THR A 85 -10.11 -8.99 2.41
CA THR A 85 -9.58 -10.35 2.55
C THR A 85 -10.71 -11.36 2.60
N ALA A 86 -11.81 -11.08 3.32
CA ALA A 86 -12.97 -11.97 3.40
C ALA A 86 -13.58 -12.24 2.02
N LEU A 87 -13.65 -11.24 1.14
CA LEU A 87 -14.14 -11.45 -0.23
C LEU A 87 -13.25 -12.47 -0.97
N SER A 88 -11.94 -12.35 -0.80
CA SER A 88 -10.96 -13.21 -1.45
C SER A 88 -10.98 -14.64 -0.88
N THR A 89 -11.10 -14.79 0.44
CA THR A 89 -11.05 -16.09 1.13
C THR A 89 -12.38 -16.85 1.08
N PHE A 90 -13.52 -16.17 1.20
CA PHE A 90 -14.85 -16.78 1.26
C PHE A 90 -15.57 -16.90 -0.08
N TYR A 91 -15.17 -16.16 -1.12
CA TYR A 91 -15.88 -16.19 -2.41
C TYR A 91 -15.00 -16.45 -3.62
N LEU A 92 -13.71 -16.09 -3.60
CA LEU A 92 -12.83 -16.17 -4.77
C LEU A 92 -11.73 -17.24 -4.67
N SER A 93 -11.59 -17.91 -3.53
CA SER A 93 -10.56 -18.92 -3.32
C SER A 93 -10.85 -20.17 -4.15
N GLY A 94 -9.87 -20.62 -4.96
CA GLY A 94 -10.00 -21.85 -5.76
C GLY A 94 -10.15 -23.13 -4.95
N GLU A 95 -9.84 -23.09 -3.64
CA GLU A 95 -10.08 -24.22 -2.73
C GLU A 95 -11.58 -24.43 -2.44
N LEU A 96 -12.41 -23.41 -2.63
CA LEU A 96 -13.84 -23.45 -2.29
C LEU A 96 -14.60 -24.47 -3.13
N ASP A 97 -14.21 -24.70 -4.39
CA ASP A 97 -14.85 -25.69 -5.26
C ASP A 97 -14.71 -27.11 -4.70
N ILE A 98 -13.55 -27.43 -4.10
CA ILE A 98 -13.29 -28.72 -3.46
C ILE A 98 -13.96 -28.76 -2.08
N LEU A 99 -13.88 -27.69 -1.29
CA LEU A 99 -14.42 -27.64 0.06
C LEU A 99 -15.96 -27.73 0.08
N LEU A 100 -16.63 -27.07 -0.85
CA LEU A 100 -18.10 -27.05 -0.92
C LEU A 100 -18.69 -28.27 -1.61
N SER A 101 -17.90 -29.01 -2.41
CA SER A 101 -18.29 -30.32 -2.94
C SER A 101 -18.02 -31.47 -1.96
N SER A 102 -17.22 -31.23 -0.92
CA SER A 102 -16.95 -32.21 0.13
C SER A 102 -18.07 -32.25 1.19
N PRO A 103 -18.27 -33.38 1.91
CA PRO A 103 -19.31 -33.52 2.95
C PRO A 103 -18.92 -32.81 4.26
N VAL A 104 -18.47 -31.56 4.17
CA VAL A 104 -18.07 -30.72 5.30
C VAL A 104 -19.18 -29.70 5.57
N ARG A 105 -19.58 -29.57 6.84
CA ARG A 105 -20.61 -28.60 7.23
C ARG A 105 -20.11 -27.16 7.03
N VAL A 106 -21.00 -26.26 6.61
CA VAL A 106 -20.68 -24.85 6.28
C VAL A 106 -20.08 -24.12 7.49
N GLU A 107 -20.48 -24.45 8.72
CA GLU A 107 -19.93 -23.87 9.94
C GLU A 107 -18.45 -24.19 10.12
N GLN A 108 -18.01 -25.39 9.70
CA GLN A 108 -16.59 -25.76 9.76
C GLN A 108 -15.77 -25.04 8.70
N ILE A 109 -16.36 -24.80 7.52
CA ILE A 109 -15.76 -23.98 6.46
C ILE A 109 -15.63 -22.53 6.97
N TYR A 110 -16.68 -22.00 7.60
CA TYR A 110 -16.67 -20.68 8.22
C TYR A 110 -15.53 -20.54 9.22
N ARG A 111 -15.42 -21.43 10.21
CA ARG A 111 -14.36 -21.34 11.23
C ARG A 111 -12.95 -21.44 10.64
N ALA A 112 -12.75 -22.28 9.63
CA ALA A 112 -11.46 -22.40 8.94
C ALA A 112 -11.12 -21.13 8.16
N LYS A 113 -12.04 -20.62 7.34
CA LYS A 113 -11.84 -19.39 6.56
C LYS A 113 -11.81 -18.12 7.42
N PHE A 114 -12.47 -18.13 8.57
CA PHE A 114 -12.41 -17.07 9.57
C PHE A 114 -11.00 -16.95 10.17
N ALA A 115 -10.41 -18.09 10.59
CA ALA A 115 -9.04 -18.13 11.09
C ALA A 115 -8.04 -17.70 10.00
N GLU A 116 -8.23 -18.17 8.77
CA GLU A 116 -7.43 -17.75 7.61
C GLU A 116 -7.49 -16.24 7.40
N THR A 117 -8.69 -15.67 7.40
CA THR A 117 -8.92 -14.24 7.18
C THR A 117 -8.30 -13.38 8.27
N ILE A 118 -8.39 -13.80 9.54
CA ILE A 118 -7.71 -13.12 10.66
C ILE A 118 -6.21 -13.13 10.47
N LEU A 119 -5.62 -14.30 10.19
CA LEU A 119 -4.18 -14.43 10.04
C LEU A 119 -3.68 -13.59 8.86
N ASP A 120 -4.34 -13.69 7.70
CA ASP A 120 -3.95 -13.00 6.47
C ASP A 120 -4.12 -11.48 6.56
N SER A 121 -5.09 -10.99 7.34
CA SER A 121 -5.32 -9.53 7.51
C SER A 121 -4.55 -8.92 8.68
N SER A 122 -4.29 -9.67 9.74
CA SER A 122 -3.79 -9.12 11.01
C SER A 122 -2.28 -9.21 11.18
N TRP A 123 -1.58 -10.06 10.41
CA TRP A 123 -0.15 -10.29 10.59
C TRP A 123 0.68 -9.00 10.50
N MET A 124 0.36 -8.11 9.54
CA MET A 124 1.09 -6.83 9.40
C MET A 124 0.88 -5.94 10.62
N THR A 125 -0.35 -5.82 11.11
CA THR A 125 -0.68 -4.98 12.27
C THR A 125 0.00 -5.49 13.53
N ILE A 126 0.08 -6.81 13.72
CA ILE A 126 0.82 -7.39 14.86
C ILE A 126 2.31 -7.04 14.73
N ILE A 127 2.94 -7.35 13.60
CA ILE A 127 4.40 -7.17 13.43
C ILE A 127 4.80 -5.69 13.57
N TYR A 128 4.03 -4.77 12.97
CA TYR A 128 4.34 -3.34 13.00
C TYR A 128 3.86 -2.63 14.27
N GLY A 129 2.79 -3.11 14.90
CA GLY A 129 2.29 -2.56 16.16
C GLY A 129 3.17 -2.95 17.36
N LEU A 130 3.73 -4.17 17.37
CA LEU A 130 4.49 -4.70 18.50
C LEU A 130 5.66 -3.80 18.98
N PRO A 131 6.55 -3.27 18.11
CA PRO A 131 7.60 -2.36 18.56
C PRO A 131 7.05 -1.10 19.23
N VAL A 132 5.91 -0.58 18.76
CA VAL A 132 5.26 0.60 19.32
C VAL A 132 4.74 0.31 20.73
N PHE A 133 4.02 -0.81 20.92
CA PHE A 133 3.51 -1.19 22.24
C PHE A 133 4.63 -1.54 23.24
N LEU A 134 5.73 -2.14 22.78
CA LEU A 134 6.92 -2.34 23.61
C LEU A 134 7.57 -1.01 24.01
N ALA A 135 7.59 -0.01 23.13
CA ALA A 135 8.06 1.34 23.47
C ALA A 135 7.20 1.96 24.59
N TYR A 136 5.88 1.78 24.56
CA TYR A 136 5.00 2.19 25.67
C TYR A 136 5.36 1.49 26.98
N GLY A 137 5.50 0.16 26.97
CA GLY A 137 5.87 -0.59 28.19
C GLY A 137 7.20 -0.14 28.79
N THR A 138 8.20 0.13 27.95
CA THR A 138 9.55 0.56 28.40
C THR A 138 9.58 2.01 28.88
N VAL A 139 8.96 2.96 28.17
CA VAL A 139 8.96 4.38 28.55
C VAL A 139 8.15 4.63 29.82
N PHE A 140 7.01 3.93 29.99
CA PHE A 140 6.18 4.05 31.18
C PHE A 140 6.70 3.25 32.38
N LYS A 141 7.80 2.49 32.23
CA LYS A 141 8.32 1.56 33.24
C LYS A 141 7.23 0.61 33.75
N ALA A 142 6.45 0.06 32.83
CA ALA A 142 5.30 -0.78 33.14
C ALA A 142 5.73 -2.12 33.77
N SER A 143 4.91 -2.65 34.67
CA SER A 143 5.11 -3.95 35.30
C SER A 143 4.95 -5.10 34.31
N SER A 144 5.44 -6.30 34.65
CA SER A 144 5.29 -7.51 33.80
C SER A 144 3.84 -7.85 33.45
N SER A 145 2.88 -7.43 34.27
CA SER A 145 1.44 -7.58 34.00
C SER A 145 0.98 -6.82 32.75
N TYR A 146 1.66 -5.75 32.34
CA TYR A 146 1.37 -5.04 31.11
C TYR A 146 1.55 -5.93 29.88
N TYR A 147 2.62 -6.72 29.80
CA TYR A 147 2.87 -7.57 28.63
C TYR A 147 1.84 -8.70 28.51
N LEU A 148 1.40 -9.28 29.64
CA LEU A 148 0.32 -10.25 29.64
C LEU A 148 -1.03 -9.62 29.26
N GLY A 149 -1.35 -8.46 29.87
CA GLY A 149 -2.56 -7.71 29.56
C GLY A 149 -2.61 -7.21 28.11
N PHE A 150 -1.44 -6.90 27.53
CA PHE A 150 -1.30 -6.59 26.11
C PHE A 150 -1.75 -7.74 25.22
N VAL A 151 -1.25 -8.96 25.47
CA VAL A 151 -1.67 -10.15 24.72
C VAL A 151 -3.17 -10.40 24.88
N LEU A 152 -3.70 -10.29 26.11
CA LEU A 152 -5.12 -10.47 26.40
C LEU A 152 -6.03 -9.41 25.76
N THR A 153 -5.50 -8.22 25.47
CA THR A 153 -6.24 -7.12 24.83
C THR A 153 -6.18 -7.23 23.31
N ILE A 154 -5.00 -7.52 22.74
CA ILE A 154 -4.81 -7.54 21.28
C ILE A 154 -5.56 -8.71 20.63
N ILE A 155 -5.58 -9.89 21.24
CA ILE A 155 -6.26 -11.06 20.65
C ILE A 155 -7.74 -10.76 20.33
N PRO A 156 -8.60 -10.38 21.30
CA PRO A 156 -9.99 -10.05 21.00
C PRO A 156 -10.11 -8.79 20.14
N PHE A 157 -9.20 -7.82 20.28
CA PHE A 157 -9.17 -6.63 19.44
C PHE A 157 -8.98 -6.95 17.94
N LEU A 158 -8.30 -8.04 17.58
CA LEU A 158 -8.19 -8.50 16.19
C LEU A 158 -9.45 -9.25 15.70
N ILE A 159 -10.11 -9.99 16.59
CA ILE A 159 -11.29 -10.81 16.28
C ILE A 159 -12.52 -9.93 15.97
N VAL A 160 -12.70 -8.83 16.71
CA VAL A 160 -13.84 -7.92 16.54
C VAL A 160 -13.94 -7.33 15.12
N PRO A 161 -12.92 -6.64 14.57
CA PRO A 161 -12.99 -6.11 13.21
C PRO A 161 -13.05 -7.21 12.15
N ALA A 162 -12.49 -8.41 12.41
CA ALA A 162 -12.58 -9.54 11.50
C ALA A 162 -14.01 -10.09 11.39
N SER A 163 -14.70 -10.29 12.51
CA SER A 163 -16.09 -10.74 12.52
C SER A 163 -17.02 -9.74 11.85
N LEU A 164 -16.88 -8.44 12.17
CA LEU A 164 -17.63 -7.37 11.51
C LEU A 164 -17.33 -7.33 10.00
N GLY A 165 -16.05 -7.39 9.60
CA GLY A 165 -15.66 -7.33 8.20
C GLY A 165 -16.19 -8.50 7.37
N ILE A 166 -16.15 -9.72 7.92
CA ILE A 166 -16.69 -10.91 7.28
C ILE A 166 -18.22 -10.82 7.15
N MET A 167 -18.92 -10.43 8.22
CA MET A 167 -20.38 -10.24 8.18
C MET A 167 -20.78 -9.19 7.14
N VAL A 168 -20.12 -8.03 7.11
CA VAL A 168 -20.33 -7.00 6.10
C VAL A 168 -20.13 -7.58 4.71
N THR A 169 -19.04 -8.31 4.48
CA THR A 169 -18.76 -8.94 3.18
C THR A 169 -19.87 -9.90 2.75
N MET A 170 -20.33 -10.78 3.64
CA MET A 170 -21.41 -11.72 3.34
C MET A 170 -22.73 -11.00 3.02
N LEU A 171 -23.05 -9.93 3.75
CA LEU A 171 -24.21 -9.10 3.47
C LEU A 171 -24.08 -8.39 2.13
N LEU A 172 -22.91 -7.84 1.81
CA LEU A 172 -22.64 -7.15 0.55
C LEU A 172 -22.80 -8.07 -0.65
N VAL A 173 -22.24 -9.28 -0.59
CA VAL A 173 -22.33 -10.27 -1.69
C VAL A 173 -23.77 -10.77 -1.88
N ASN A 174 -24.58 -10.79 -0.82
CA ASN A 174 -25.99 -11.18 -0.92
C ASN A 174 -26.90 -10.05 -1.40
N ALA A 175 -26.65 -8.81 -0.96
CA ALA A 175 -27.42 -7.62 -1.34
C ALA A 175 -27.13 -7.19 -2.78
N PHE A 176 -25.87 -7.26 -3.19
CA PHE A 176 -25.45 -6.99 -4.56
C PHE A 176 -25.07 -8.32 -5.19
N PRO A 177 -25.88 -8.86 -6.14
CA PRO A 177 -25.52 -10.06 -6.86
C PRO A 177 -24.09 -9.90 -7.37
N ALA A 178 -23.20 -10.82 -7.00
CA ALA A 178 -21.76 -10.83 -7.30
C ALA A 178 -21.40 -10.70 -8.80
N ARG A 179 -22.42 -10.60 -9.66
CA ARG A 179 -22.45 -10.12 -11.04
C ARG A 179 -21.90 -8.68 -11.25
N ARG A 180 -21.34 -8.05 -10.22
CA ARG A 180 -20.78 -6.69 -10.22
C ARG A 180 -19.55 -6.60 -9.30
N ALA A 181 -18.48 -7.36 -9.57
CA ALA A 181 -17.22 -7.14 -8.85
C ALA A 181 -16.78 -5.66 -8.92
N LYS A 182 -17.07 -4.95 -10.02
CA LYS A 182 -16.91 -3.49 -10.12
C LYS A 182 -17.76 -2.70 -9.11
N ASP A 183 -19.02 -3.07 -8.86
CA ASP A 183 -19.89 -2.32 -7.94
C ASP A 183 -19.58 -2.67 -6.48
N ILE A 184 -19.20 -3.91 -6.18
CA ILE A 184 -18.66 -4.30 -4.87
C ILE A 184 -17.40 -3.48 -4.60
N LEU A 185 -16.52 -3.29 -5.60
CA LEU A 185 -15.30 -2.50 -5.46
C LEU A 185 -15.56 -1.00 -5.34
N VAL A 186 -16.51 -0.44 -6.10
CA VAL A 186 -16.93 0.97 -5.94
C VAL A 186 -17.51 1.18 -4.55
N LEU A 187 -18.34 0.26 -4.08
CA LEU A 187 -18.92 0.32 -2.74
C LEU A 187 -17.86 0.16 -1.66
N LEU A 188 -16.89 -0.74 -1.86
CA LEU A 188 -15.76 -0.91 -0.96
C LEU A 188 -14.87 0.34 -0.94
N GLY A 189 -14.64 0.98 -2.10
CA GLY A 189 -13.96 2.27 -2.20
C GLY A 189 -14.71 3.41 -1.51
N LEU A 190 -16.04 3.45 -1.65
CA LEU A 190 -16.91 4.40 -0.93
C LEU A 190 -16.85 4.13 0.58
N LEU A 191 -16.93 2.87 1.00
CA LEU A 191 -16.83 2.46 2.39
C LEU A 191 -15.46 2.82 2.97
N PHE A 192 -14.38 2.61 2.22
CA PHE A 192 -13.05 3.07 2.59
C PHE A 192 -13.00 4.58 2.80
N PHE A 193 -13.55 5.33 1.84
CA PHE A 193 -13.61 6.79 1.91
C PHE A 193 -14.43 7.26 3.13
N VAL A 194 -15.56 6.62 3.42
CA VAL A 194 -16.38 6.90 4.62
C VAL A 194 -15.61 6.58 5.89
N VAL A 195 -14.93 5.43 5.96
CA VAL A 195 -14.09 5.05 7.11
C VAL A 195 -12.95 6.05 7.31
N LEU A 196 -12.27 6.46 6.24
CA LEU A 196 -11.23 7.50 6.30
C LEU A 196 -11.80 8.84 6.74
N TYR A 197 -12.96 9.25 6.22
CA TYR A 197 -13.62 10.49 6.62
C TYR A 197 -13.98 10.47 8.10
N ILE A 198 -14.58 9.37 8.59
CA ILE A 198 -14.87 9.17 10.01
C ILE A 198 -13.57 9.21 10.82
N LEU A 199 -12.53 8.52 10.37
CA LEU A 199 -11.22 8.51 11.04
C LEU A 199 -10.65 9.92 11.16
N PHE A 200 -10.56 10.69 10.06
CA PHE A 200 -10.08 12.07 10.09
C PHE A 200 -10.95 12.97 11.00
N ARG A 201 -12.28 12.83 10.92
CA ARG A 201 -13.21 13.60 11.75
C ARG A 201 -13.12 13.24 13.23
N MET A 202 -12.80 11.99 13.55
CA MET A 202 -12.64 11.50 14.92
C MET A 202 -11.26 11.83 15.50
N LEU A 203 -10.21 11.77 14.68
CA LEU A 203 -8.85 12.13 15.08
C LEU A 203 -8.71 13.64 15.31
N ARG A 204 -9.49 14.49 14.61
CA ARG A 204 -9.39 15.97 14.67
C ARG A 204 -7.94 16.46 14.76
N PRO A 205 -7.05 16.03 13.84
CA PRO A 205 -5.62 16.36 13.93
C PRO A 205 -5.39 17.87 13.92
N GLU A 206 -6.30 18.67 13.32
CA GLU A 206 -6.26 20.14 13.35
C GLU A 206 -6.21 20.74 14.77
N LYS A 207 -6.83 20.09 15.77
CA LYS A 207 -6.86 20.62 17.14
C LYS A 207 -5.58 20.37 17.94
N LEU A 208 -4.71 19.48 17.45
CA LEU A 208 -3.42 19.18 18.08
C LEU A 208 -2.32 20.16 17.63
N VAL A 209 -2.54 20.89 16.54
CA VAL A 209 -1.51 21.73 15.88
C VAL A 209 -1.69 23.22 16.17
N ASP A 210 -2.90 23.68 16.51
CA ASP A 210 -3.16 25.09 16.84
C ASP A 210 -3.37 25.33 18.36
N PRO A 211 -2.34 25.82 19.08
CA PRO A 211 -2.44 26.17 20.50
C PRO A 211 -3.35 27.38 20.78
N ASP A 212 -3.68 28.19 19.76
CA ASP A 212 -4.51 29.39 19.89
C ASP A 212 -6.03 29.10 19.91
N THR A 213 -6.43 27.85 19.62
CA THR A 213 -7.85 27.46 19.57
C THR A 213 -8.50 27.32 20.95
N PHE A 214 -7.71 27.30 22.02
CA PHE A 214 -8.19 27.07 23.38
C PHE A 214 -7.91 28.28 24.27
N PRO A 215 -8.91 29.12 24.57
CA PRO A 215 -8.73 30.30 25.43
C PRO A 215 -8.41 29.95 26.89
N THR A 216 -8.38 28.68 27.29
CA THR A 216 -8.01 28.25 28.64
C THR A 216 -7.42 26.84 28.65
N LEU A 217 -6.38 26.60 29.46
CA LEU A 217 -5.74 25.30 29.70
C LEU A 217 -6.75 24.18 30.06
N VAL A 218 -7.82 24.54 30.77
CA VAL A 218 -8.90 23.62 31.14
C VAL A 218 -9.73 23.17 29.93
N GLN A 219 -9.98 24.05 28.95
CA GLN A 219 -10.69 23.70 27.72
C GLN A 219 -9.83 22.82 26.79
N TYR A 220 -8.52 23.05 26.78
CA TYR A 220 -7.57 22.17 26.10
C TYR A 220 -7.53 20.78 26.75
N LEU A 221 -7.41 20.73 28.09
CA LEU A 221 -7.39 19.47 28.86
C LEU A 221 -8.70 18.67 28.73
N THR A 222 -9.86 19.34 28.71
CA THR A 222 -11.16 18.67 28.52
C THR A 222 -11.36 18.19 27.08
N ALA A 223 -10.93 18.96 26.07
CA ALA A 223 -10.95 18.51 24.68
C ALA A 223 -10.00 17.32 24.43
N MET A 224 -8.86 17.28 25.11
CA MET A 224 -7.89 16.18 25.06
C MET A 224 -8.36 14.94 25.85
N ARG A 225 -9.16 15.13 26.90
CA ARG A 225 -9.79 14.06 27.69
C ARG A 225 -11.04 13.45 27.04
N ALA A 226 -11.68 14.14 26.09
CA ALA A 226 -12.93 13.67 25.49
C ALA A 226 -12.74 12.31 24.77
N PRO A 227 -13.34 11.21 25.24
CA PRO A 227 -13.23 9.90 24.60
C PRO A 227 -13.74 9.95 23.16
N VAL A 228 -13.05 9.26 22.26
CA VAL A 228 -13.48 9.10 20.87
C VAL A 228 -14.58 8.03 20.84
N SER A 229 -15.77 8.38 21.34
CA SER A 229 -16.93 7.49 21.59
C SER A 229 -16.69 6.36 22.61
N PRO A 230 -17.40 6.35 23.75
CA PRO A 230 -17.28 5.29 24.78
C PRO A 230 -17.61 3.85 24.32
N LEU A 231 -18.27 3.70 23.15
CA LEU A 231 -18.81 2.43 22.67
C LEU A 231 -17.89 1.70 21.69
N MET A 232 -16.70 2.23 21.39
CA MET A 232 -15.82 1.64 20.38
C MET A 232 -14.90 0.56 20.96
N PRO A 233 -14.70 -0.59 20.29
CA PRO A 233 -13.72 -1.59 20.71
C PRO A 233 -12.29 -1.02 20.82
N SER A 234 -11.94 -0.04 19.98
CA SER A 234 -10.65 0.65 20.06
C SER A 234 -10.48 1.48 21.32
N THR A 235 -11.56 2.04 21.89
CA THR A 235 -11.46 2.76 23.18
C THR A 235 -11.31 1.78 24.33
N TRP A 236 -12.04 0.66 24.32
CA TRP A 236 -11.88 -0.37 25.36
C TRP A 236 -10.46 -0.95 25.38
N ALA A 237 -9.86 -1.17 24.21
CA ALA A 237 -8.46 -1.58 24.11
C ALA A 237 -7.50 -0.52 24.62
N ALA A 238 -7.76 0.76 24.34
CA ALA A 238 -6.93 1.86 24.83
C ALA A 238 -7.02 2.00 26.35
N ASP A 239 -8.22 1.88 26.91
CA ASP A 239 -8.47 1.98 28.35
C ASP A 239 -7.85 0.80 29.12
N ALA A 240 -7.94 -0.42 28.56
CA ALA A 240 -7.26 -1.60 29.09
C ALA A 240 -5.74 -1.41 29.16
N LEU A 241 -5.11 -0.94 28.07
CA LEU A 241 -3.66 -0.72 28.05
C LEU A 241 -3.25 0.48 28.90
N ALA A 242 -4.02 1.57 28.89
CA ALA A 242 -3.73 2.78 29.65
C ALA A 242 -3.79 2.54 31.17
N SER A 243 -4.77 1.77 31.65
CA SER A 243 -4.87 1.39 33.06
C SER A 243 -3.70 0.51 33.51
N LEU A 244 -3.25 -0.42 32.65
CA LEU A 244 -2.04 -1.23 32.89
C LEU A 244 -0.76 -0.39 32.89
N LEU A 245 -0.65 0.61 32.01
CA LEU A 245 0.50 1.53 31.97
C LEU A 245 0.58 2.44 33.20
N ARG A 246 -0.57 2.85 33.75
CA ARG A 246 -0.65 3.65 34.98
C ARG A 246 -0.55 2.82 36.28
N SER A 247 -0.46 1.49 36.17
CA SER A 247 -0.43 0.56 37.32
C SER A 247 -1.63 0.71 38.27
N VAL A 248 -2.78 1.14 37.77
CA VAL A 248 -4.01 1.23 38.58
C VAL A 248 -4.63 -0.17 38.69
N ARG A 249 -4.80 -0.66 39.92
CA ARG A 249 -5.26 -2.04 40.17
C ARG A 249 -6.75 -2.19 39.78
N GLY A 250 -7.06 -3.22 38.99
CA GLY A 250 -8.43 -3.70 38.74
C GLY A 250 -9.18 -3.03 37.59
N GLU A 251 -8.82 -1.81 37.18
CA GLU A 251 -9.56 -1.05 36.14
C GLU A 251 -9.39 -1.62 34.72
N TRP A 252 -8.36 -2.44 34.48
CA TRP A 252 -8.09 -3.03 33.17
C TRP A 252 -8.98 -4.23 32.83
N LEU A 253 -9.57 -4.89 33.82
CA LEU A 253 -10.34 -6.13 33.65
C LEU A 253 -11.66 -5.89 32.89
N PHE A 254 -12.38 -4.83 33.24
CA PHE A 254 -13.68 -4.54 32.65
C PHE A 254 -13.60 -4.28 31.13
N PRO A 255 -12.71 -3.39 30.61
CA PRO A 255 -12.56 -3.20 29.18
C PRO A 255 -12.09 -4.45 28.43
N VAL A 256 -11.22 -5.26 29.03
CA VAL A 256 -10.78 -6.54 28.46
C VAL A 256 -11.94 -7.53 28.35
N LEU A 257 -12.77 -7.65 29.38
CA LEU A 257 -13.96 -8.51 29.35
C LEU A 257 -14.97 -8.06 28.29
N MET A 258 -15.17 -6.75 28.12
CA MET A 258 -16.00 -6.21 27.04
C MET A 258 -15.46 -6.59 25.65
N LEU A 259 -14.13 -6.57 25.46
CA LEU A 259 -13.51 -7.01 24.21
C LEU A 259 -13.73 -8.50 23.95
N TRP A 260 -13.51 -9.35 24.95
CA TRP A 260 -13.70 -10.79 24.81
C TRP A 260 -15.15 -11.20 24.59
N SER A 261 -16.10 -10.57 25.30
CA SER A 261 -17.53 -10.83 25.11
C SER A 261 -17.98 -10.42 23.70
N THR A 262 -17.53 -9.25 23.22
CA THR A 262 -17.83 -8.77 21.86
C THR A 262 -17.18 -9.65 20.79
N ALA A 263 -15.94 -10.08 20.99
CA ALA A 263 -15.24 -10.99 20.10
C ALA A 263 -15.95 -12.36 19.99
N GLY A 264 -16.34 -12.93 21.14
CA GLY A 264 -17.09 -14.18 21.19
C GLY A 264 -18.46 -14.07 20.52
N ALA A 265 -19.20 -12.99 20.82
CA ALA A 265 -20.48 -12.71 20.18
C ALA A 265 -20.33 -12.58 18.65
N GLY A 266 -19.30 -11.86 18.17
CA GLY A 266 -19.04 -11.71 16.74
C GLY A 266 -18.77 -13.03 16.02
N ILE A 267 -18.04 -13.96 16.65
CA ILE A 267 -17.82 -15.30 16.07
C ILE A 267 -19.14 -16.06 15.93
N VAL A 268 -19.95 -16.10 17.00
CA VAL A 268 -21.22 -16.86 17.03
C VAL A 268 -22.25 -16.25 16.07
N ILE A 269 -22.41 -14.93 16.09
CA ILE A 269 -23.32 -14.22 15.18
C ILE A 269 -22.87 -14.42 13.74
N GLY A 270 -21.57 -14.31 13.46
CA GLY A 270 -21.05 -14.53 12.12
C GLY A 270 -21.26 -15.96 11.61
N GLU A 271 -21.12 -16.98 12.48
CA GLU A 271 -21.44 -18.37 12.14
C GLU A 271 -22.93 -18.55 11.83
N TRP A 272 -23.80 -17.95 12.64
CA TRP A 272 -25.25 -17.97 12.41
C TRP A 272 -25.63 -17.28 11.09
N VAL A 273 -25.08 -16.09 10.81
CA VAL A 273 -25.26 -15.39 9.54
C VAL A 273 -24.77 -16.27 8.39
N CYS A 274 -23.57 -16.83 8.49
CA CYS A 274 -22.98 -17.69 7.46
C CYS A 274 -23.90 -18.87 7.11
N SER A 275 -24.38 -19.62 8.09
CA SER A 275 -25.28 -20.77 7.87
C SER A 275 -26.57 -20.40 7.11
N ARG A 276 -27.03 -19.14 7.20
CA ARG A 276 -28.27 -18.66 6.56
C ARG A 276 -28.05 -18.09 5.16
N ILE A 277 -26.99 -17.30 4.97
CA ILE A 277 -26.83 -16.48 3.74
C ILE A 277 -25.65 -16.88 2.86
N TYR A 278 -24.74 -17.72 3.34
CA TYR A 278 -23.49 -17.98 2.63
C TYR A 278 -23.69 -18.74 1.33
N TYR A 279 -24.42 -19.86 1.34
CA TYR A 279 -24.57 -20.71 0.16
C TYR A 279 -25.28 -20.01 -1.02
N PRO A 280 -26.40 -19.28 -0.83
CA PRO A 280 -26.99 -18.47 -1.89
C PRO A 280 -26.03 -17.39 -2.43
N GLY A 281 -25.27 -16.75 -1.53
CA GLY A 281 -24.27 -15.75 -1.91
C GLY A 281 -23.14 -16.34 -2.76
N TRP A 282 -22.64 -17.53 -2.39
CA TRP A 282 -21.60 -18.22 -3.13
C TRP A 282 -22.08 -18.70 -4.50
N SER A 283 -23.26 -19.33 -4.58
CA SER A 283 -23.82 -19.76 -5.87
C SER A 283 -24.00 -18.59 -6.84
N ARG A 284 -24.54 -17.45 -6.36
CA ARG A 284 -24.66 -16.21 -7.16
C ARG A 284 -23.32 -15.62 -7.59
N SER A 285 -22.24 -15.91 -6.87
CA SER A 285 -20.88 -15.48 -7.23
C SER A 285 -20.24 -16.32 -8.33
N GLN A 286 -20.62 -17.59 -8.43
CA GLN A 286 -20.14 -18.51 -9.48
C GLN A 286 -20.92 -18.39 -10.79
N GLU A 287 -22.12 -17.80 -10.77
CA GLU A 287 -22.90 -17.52 -11.99
C GLU A 287 -22.25 -16.41 -12.86
N GLY A 288 -21.29 -16.81 -13.69
CA GLY A 288 -20.64 -15.93 -14.66
C GLY A 288 -21.65 -15.33 -15.65
N ARG A 289 -21.64 -14.00 -15.85
CA ARG A 289 -22.49 -13.31 -16.83
C ARG A 289 -21.68 -12.64 -17.95
N LYS A 290 -22.18 -12.78 -19.19
CA LYS A 290 -21.72 -12.12 -20.42
C LYS A 290 -21.54 -10.60 -20.23
N ALA A 291 -20.32 -10.10 -20.47
CA ALA A 291 -19.94 -8.70 -20.30
C ALA A 291 -20.71 -7.74 -21.24
N ALA A 292 -21.52 -6.83 -20.69
CA ALA A 292 -22.25 -5.80 -21.44
C ALA A 292 -21.34 -4.67 -21.97
N ILE A 293 -20.31 -4.28 -21.21
CA ILE A 293 -19.36 -3.21 -21.57
C ILE A 293 -18.52 -3.58 -22.81
N SER A 294 -18.28 -4.88 -23.02
CA SER A 294 -17.50 -5.38 -24.16
C SER A 294 -18.18 -5.22 -25.52
N ARG A 295 -19.46 -4.83 -25.58
CA ARG A 295 -20.17 -4.57 -26.85
C ARG A 295 -20.51 -3.10 -27.06
N SER A 296 -20.06 -2.19 -26.19
CA SER A 296 -20.32 -0.77 -26.40
C SER A 296 -19.46 -0.26 -27.56
N ARG A 297 -20.10 0.18 -28.64
CA ARG A 297 -19.42 0.72 -29.84
C ARG A 297 -18.51 1.91 -29.49
N ALA A 298 -18.87 2.70 -28.48
CA ALA A 298 -18.09 3.84 -28.01
C ALA A 298 -16.75 3.42 -27.37
N ALA A 299 -16.73 2.37 -26.54
CA ALA A 299 -15.48 1.90 -25.92
C ALA A 299 -14.53 1.29 -26.96
N ASP A 300 -15.06 0.52 -27.91
CA ASP A 300 -14.24 0.00 -29.02
C ASP A 300 -13.68 1.12 -29.91
N LEU A 301 -14.41 2.22 -30.12
CA LEU A 301 -13.91 3.38 -30.87
C LEU A 301 -12.75 4.07 -30.13
N VAL A 302 -12.85 4.25 -28.83
CA VAL A 302 -11.79 4.85 -28.00
C VAL A 302 -10.55 3.95 -27.96
N PHE A 303 -10.71 2.64 -27.74
CA PHE A 303 -9.60 1.68 -27.73
C PHE A 303 -8.93 1.56 -29.10
N THR A 304 -9.70 1.64 -30.18
CA THR A 304 -9.13 1.61 -31.53
C THR A 304 -8.39 2.91 -31.83
N LEU A 305 -8.85 4.08 -31.38
CA LEU A 305 -8.18 5.38 -31.54
C LEU A 305 -6.84 5.43 -30.78
N LEU A 306 -6.84 5.05 -29.50
CA LEU A 306 -5.64 4.99 -28.64
C LEU A 306 -4.55 4.07 -29.21
N SER A 307 -4.94 3.05 -29.97
CA SER A 307 -4.02 2.06 -30.54
C SER A 307 -3.60 2.36 -32.00
N ARG A 308 -4.18 3.39 -32.66
CA ARG A 308 -3.80 3.81 -34.02
C ARG A 308 -2.34 4.22 -34.22
N PRO A 309 -1.63 4.86 -33.27
CA PRO A 309 -0.26 5.31 -33.54
C PRO A 309 0.76 4.17 -33.63
N PHE A 310 0.37 2.94 -33.29
CA PHE A 310 1.26 1.77 -33.34
C PHE A 310 1.12 1.01 -34.65
N GLY A 311 2.24 0.45 -35.14
CA GLY A 311 2.25 -0.46 -36.29
C GLY A 311 1.34 -1.67 -36.07
N VAL A 312 0.85 -2.27 -37.16
CA VAL A 312 -0.21 -3.32 -37.17
C VAL A 312 0.04 -4.45 -36.15
N LYS A 313 1.30 -4.90 -36.03
CA LYS A 313 1.72 -5.97 -35.11
C LYS A 313 1.65 -5.57 -33.64
N MET A 314 2.17 -4.41 -33.27
CA MET A 314 2.15 -3.90 -31.89
C MET A 314 0.74 -3.49 -31.45
N ARG A 315 -0.04 -2.94 -32.39
CA ARG A 315 -1.42 -2.50 -32.15
C ARG A 315 -2.31 -3.61 -31.58
N ALA A 316 -2.18 -4.84 -32.09
CA ALA A 316 -2.97 -5.98 -31.60
C ALA A 316 -2.68 -6.29 -30.12
N ILE A 317 -1.41 -6.22 -29.71
CA ILE A 317 -0.98 -6.46 -28.32
C ILE A 317 -1.47 -5.33 -27.41
N VAL A 318 -1.27 -4.07 -27.81
CA VAL A 318 -1.71 -2.91 -27.03
C VAL A 318 -3.24 -2.92 -26.84
N LEU A 319 -4.00 -3.18 -27.90
CA LEU A 319 -5.45 -3.22 -27.84
C LEU A 319 -5.95 -4.37 -26.94
N LYS A 320 -5.30 -5.53 -27.00
CA LYS A 320 -5.56 -6.64 -26.08
C LYS A 320 -5.30 -6.23 -24.62
N ASP A 321 -4.14 -5.67 -24.32
CA ASP A 321 -3.76 -5.31 -22.94
C ASP A 321 -4.70 -4.24 -22.37
N ILE A 322 -5.08 -3.23 -23.16
CA ILE A 322 -6.11 -2.24 -22.76
C ILE A 322 -7.44 -2.95 -22.44
N LYS A 323 -7.92 -3.82 -23.34
CA LYS A 323 -9.19 -4.54 -23.11
C LYS A 323 -9.12 -5.43 -21.88
N LEU A 324 -8.00 -6.11 -21.62
CA LEU A 324 -7.82 -6.93 -20.42
C LEU A 324 -7.80 -6.06 -19.16
N PHE A 325 -7.10 -4.93 -19.17
CA PHE A 325 -7.05 -4.00 -18.04
C PHE A 325 -8.44 -3.47 -17.65
N PHE A 326 -9.27 -3.09 -18.63
CA PHE A 326 -10.64 -2.63 -18.36
C PHE A 326 -11.59 -3.77 -17.96
N ARG A 327 -11.27 -5.03 -18.30
CA ARG A 327 -12.07 -6.21 -17.94
C ARG A 327 -11.68 -6.81 -16.59
N ASP A 328 -10.44 -6.66 -16.15
CA ASP A 328 -9.94 -7.22 -14.90
C ASP A 328 -10.31 -6.34 -13.71
N THR A 329 -11.33 -6.75 -12.95
CA THR A 329 -11.80 -6.02 -11.77
C THR A 329 -10.78 -5.96 -10.64
N THR A 330 -9.83 -6.90 -10.58
CA THR A 330 -8.78 -6.92 -9.55
C THR A 330 -7.79 -5.77 -9.73
N GLN A 331 -7.54 -5.33 -10.97
CA GLN A 331 -6.69 -4.18 -11.25
C GLN A 331 -7.33 -2.87 -10.78
N TRP A 332 -8.64 -2.73 -10.94
CA TRP A 332 -9.40 -1.55 -10.52
C TRP A 332 -9.38 -1.37 -9.00
N SER A 333 -9.48 -2.45 -8.22
CA SER A 333 -9.41 -2.37 -6.75
C SER A 333 -8.08 -1.80 -6.28
N GLN A 334 -6.98 -2.24 -6.88
CA GLN A 334 -5.64 -1.76 -6.58
C GLN A 334 -5.44 -0.31 -7.03
N LEU A 335 -6.00 0.07 -8.19
CA LEU A 335 -5.92 1.42 -8.71
C LEU A 335 -6.70 2.41 -7.82
N PHE A 336 -7.90 2.07 -7.37
CA PHE A 336 -8.66 2.91 -6.45
C PHE A 336 -7.93 3.11 -5.11
N LEU A 337 -7.36 2.04 -4.56
CA LEU A 337 -6.56 2.12 -3.34
C LEU A 337 -5.35 3.04 -3.52
N LEU A 338 -4.63 2.89 -4.64
CA LEU A 338 -3.49 3.75 -4.97
C LEU A 338 -3.91 5.20 -5.18
N PHE A 339 -5.03 5.44 -5.86
CA PHE A 339 -5.56 6.77 -6.06
C PHE A 339 -5.91 7.45 -4.74
N ALA A 340 -6.55 6.75 -3.80
CA ALA A 340 -6.81 7.27 -2.47
C ALA A 340 -5.51 7.66 -1.74
N LEU A 341 -4.48 6.81 -1.82
CA LEU A 341 -3.16 7.11 -1.24
C LEU A 341 -2.52 8.34 -1.88
N MET A 342 -2.65 8.50 -3.20
CA MET A 342 -2.14 9.66 -3.93
C MET A 342 -2.85 10.95 -3.51
N VAL A 343 -4.17 10.93 -3.29
CA VAL A 343 -4.92 12.08 -2.78
C VAL A 343 -4.42 12.48 -1.40
N VAL A 344 -4.21 11.52 -0.50
CA VAL A 344 -3.65 11.77 0.84
C VAL A 344 -2.24 12.38 0.73
N TYR A 345 -1.40 11.86 -0.15
CA TYR A 345 -0.06 12.41 -0.41
C TYR A 345 -0.11 13.86 -0.91
N ILE A 346 -0.97 14.17 -1.88
CA ILE A 346 -1.15 15.55 -2.38
C ILE A 346 -1.67 16.46 -1.26
N TYR A 347 -2.64 16.00 -0.47
CA TYR A 347 -3.21 16.76 0.64
C TYR A 347 -2.18 17.06 1.74
N SER A 348 -1.21 16.17 1.95
CA SER A 348 -0.13 16.36 2.91
C SER A 348 0.65 17.67 2.69
N PHE A 349 0.81 18.13 1.44
CA PHE A 349 1.51 19.39 1.15
C PHE A 349 0.72 20.62 1.56
N LYS A 350 -0.62 20.55 1.54
CA LYS A 350 -1.49 21.65 1.96
C LYS A 350 -1.42 21.90 3.48
N LEU A 351 -1.12 20.86 4.25
CA LEU A 351 -1.05 20.91 5.71
C LEU A 351 0.31 21.37 6.25
N LEU A 352 1.33 21.55 5.40
CA LEU A 352 2.65 21.98 5.85
C LEU A 352 2.62 23.46 6.24
N PRO A 353 2.95 23.83 7.50
CA PRO A 353 2.97 25.21 7.96
C PRO A 353 4.25 25.92 7.46
N LEU A 354 4.34 26.14 6.15
CA LEU A 354 5.52 26.75 5.50
C LEU A 354 5.72 28.22 5.89
N GLU A 355 4.67 28.88 6.36
CA GLU A 355 4.70 30.30 6.78
C GLU A 355 5.21 30.48 8.23
N ARG A 356 5.24 29.41 9.05
CA ARG A 356 5.68 29.47 10.45
C ARG A 356 7.16 29.11 10.66
N ALA A 357 7.89 28.79 9.59
CA ALA A 357 9.30 28.37 9.68
C ALA A 357 10.26 29.57 9.76
N ALA A 358 11.29 29.48 10.61
CA ALA A 358 12.30 30.53 10.82
C ALA A 358 13.27 30.77 9.64
N MET A 359 13.06 30.11 8.50
CA MET A 359 13.86 30.27 7.27
C MET A 359 13.05 31.01 6.20
N PRO A 360 13.70 31.67 5.21
CA PRO A 360 12.99 32.27 4.08
C PRO A 360 12.09 31.23 3.42
N SER A 361 10.78 31.50 3.39
CA SER A 361 9.76 30.60 2.84
C SER A 361 10.10 30.15 1.41
N PHE A 362 10.76 31.01 0.64
CA PHE A 362 11.28 30.74 -0.70
C PHE A 362 12.29 29.57 -0.77
N TYR A 363 13.29 29.53 0.12
CA TYR A 363 14.31 28.47 0.08
C TYR A 363 13.70 27.12 0.53
N LEU A 364 12.89 27.15 1.58
CA LEU A 364 12.25 25.96 2.14
C LEU A 364 11.26 25.33 1.14
N GLN A 365 10.46 26.13 0.44
CA GLN A 365 9.53 25.67 -0.59
C GLN A 365 10.24 24.95 -1.75
N ASN A 366 11.30 25.55 -2.29
CA ASN A 366 12.06 24.95 -3.40
C ASN A 366 12.85 23.71 -2.96
N LEU A 367 13.39 23.68 -1.74
CA LEU A 367 14.05 22.50 -1.19
C LEU A 367 13.07 21.34 -0.99
N ILE A 368 11.88 21.62 -0.44
CA ILE A 368 10.83 20.61 -0.27
C ILE A 368 10.37 20.09 -1.63
N SER A 369 10.21 20.97 -2.64
CA SER A 369 9.89 20.57 -4.00
C SER A 369 11.00 19.72 -4.66
N PHE A 370 12.27 20.01 -4.37
CA PHE A 370 13.38 19.19 -4.87
C PHE A 370 13.36 17.79 -4.25
N LEU A 371 13.17 17.70 -2.93
CA LEU A 371 13.01 16.40 -2.25
C LEU A 371 11.76 15.66 -2.73
N ASN A 372 10.72 16.40 -3.14
CA ASN A 372 9.50 15.84 -3.69
C ASN A 372 9.72 15.05 -4.98
N LEU A 373 10.77 15.32 -5.76
CA LEU A 373 11.14 14.50 -6.93
C LEU A 373 11.34 13.04 -6.55
N GLY A 374 11.98 12.79 -5.41
CA GLY A 374 12.16 11.43 -4.88
C GLY A 374 10.85 10.79 -4.45
N MET A 375 9.95 11.57 -3.86
CA MET A 375 8.62 11.07 -3.46
C MET A 375 7.75 10.73 -4.67
N VAL A 376 7.70 11.60 -5.69
CA VAL A 376 6.98 11.32 -6.94
C VAL A 376 7.58 10.11 -7.65
N GLY A 377 8.91 10.01 -7.74
CA GLY A 377 9.60 8.85 -8.30
C GLY A 377 9.29 7.56 -7.54
N PHE A 378 9.25 7.62 -6.21
CA PHE A 378 8.88 6.49 -5.34
C PHE A 378 7.43 6.04 -5.55
N VAL A 379 6.47 6.98 -5.55
CA VAL A 379 5.05 6.68 -5.80
C VAL A 379 4.87 6.07 -7.19
N THR A 380 5.52 6.65 -8.20
CA THR A 380 5.50 6.16 -9.59
C THR A 380 6.07 4.74 -9.67
N THR A 381 7.17 4.47 -8.98
CA THR A 381 7.76 3.12 -8.87
C THR A 381 6.83 2.13 -8.18
N ALA A 382 6.15 2.55 -7.10
CA ALA A 382 5.21 1.72 -6.35
C ALA A 382 3.93 1.37 -7.16
N VAL A 383 3.51 2.26 -8.06
CA VAL A 383 2.45 1.96 -9.03
C VAL A 383 2.98 1.02 -10.11
N ALA A 384 4.17 1.30 -10.64
CA ALA A 384 4.78 0.51 -11.69
C ALA A 384 5.11 -0.94 -11.26
N VAL A 385 5.48 -1.19 -10.00
CA VAL A 385 5.69 -2.58 -9.53
C VAL A 385 4.39 -3.40 -9.56
N ARG A 386 3.22 -2.76 -9.47
CA ARG A 386 1.92 -3.45 -9.45
C ARG A 386 1.34 -3.67 -10.84
N PHE A 387 1.52 -2.72 -11.75
CA PHE A 387 0.91 -2.79 -13.08
C PHE A 387 1.89 -3.07 -14.22
N VAL A 388 3.11 -2.56 -14.13
CA VAL A 388 4.11 -2.60 -15.20
C VAL A 388 5.02 -3.82 -15.06
N PHE A 389 5.53 -4.08 -13.85
CA PHE A 389 6.39 -5.24 -13.59
C PHE A 389 5.70 -6.59 -13.90
N PRO A 390 4.41 -6.82 -13.53
CA PRO A 390 3.74 -8.07 -13.85
C PRO A 390 3.31 -8.18 -15.32
N ALA A 391 3.42 -7.14 -16.14
CA ALA A 391 2.83 -7.09 -17.48
C ALA A 391 3.24 -8.25 -18.40
N VAL A 392 4.48 -8.75 -18.26
CA VAL A 392 4.96 -9.94 -18.98
C VAL A 392 4.44 -11.23 -18.33
N SER A 393 4.39 -11.28 -17.00
CA SER A 393 3.91 -12.43 -16.24
C SER A 393 2.41 -12.68 -16.42
N LEU A 394 1.63 -11.61 -16.66
CA LEU A 394 0.18 -11.64 -16.93
C LEU A 394 -0.20 -12.42 -18.19
N GLU A 395 0.75 -12.69 -19.10
CA GLU A 395 0.50 -13.59 -20.22
C GLU A 395 0.24 -15.04 -19.77
N GLY A 396 0.71 -15.39 -18.58
CA GLY A 396 0.46 -16.68 -17.95
C GLY A 396 0.77 -17.87 -18.85
N ALA A 397 -0.12 -18.87 -18.80
CA ALA A 397 -0.02 -20.07 -19.63
C ALA A 397 -0.20 -19.81 -21.13
N SER A 398 -0.71 -18.64 -21.56
CA SER A 398 -0.89 -18.31 -22.98
C SER A 398 0.38 -17.77 -23.66
N PHE A 399 1.48 -17.63 -22.91
CA PHE A 399 2.73 -17.09 -23.44
C PHE A 399 3.29 -17.89 -24.63
N TRP A 400 3.05 -19.21 -24.71
CA TRP A 400 3.47 -20.03 -25.84
C TRP A 400 2.86 -19.55 -27.18
N ILE A 401 1.62 -19.04 -27.16
CA ILE A 401 0.93 -18.51 -28.35
C ILE A 401 1.69 -17.30 -28.92
N ILE A 402 2.17 -16.43 -28.04
CA ILE A 402 2.94 -15.24 -28.43
C ILE A 402 4.28 -15.63 -29.05
N ARG A 403 4.91 -16.70 -28.55
CA ARG A 403 6.18 -17.20 -29.09
C ARG A 403 6.01 -17.88 -30.45
N SER A 404 4.88 -18.55 -30.67
CA SER A 404 4.55 -19.20 -31.95
C SER A 404 3.98 -18.25 -32.99
N ALA A 405 3.56 -17.05 -32.59
CA ALA A 405 3.05 -16.02 -33.49
C ALA A 405 4.19 -15.38 -34.33
N PRO A 406 3.89 -14.81 -35.52
CA PRO A 406 4.85 -14.09 -36.36
C PRO A 406 5.19 -12.68 -35.81
N LEU A 407 5.45 -12.61 -34.50
CA LEU A 407 5.74 -11.43 -33.70
C LEU A 407 7.12 -11.60 -33.06
N SER A 408 7.99 -10.59 -33.19
CA SER A 408 9.27 -10.65 -32.50
C SER A 408 9.08 -10.38 -31.01
N LEU A 409 9.84 -11.06 -30.15
CA LEU A 409 9.84 -10.79 -28.70
C LEU A 409 10.24 -9.33 -28.38
N ARG A 410 10.98 -8.69 -29.28
CA ARG A 410 11.32 -7.26 -29.18
C ARG A 410 10.07 -6.41 -29.33
N ASP A 411 9.26 -6.66 -30.37
CA ASP A 411 8.02 -5.92 -30.60
C ASP A 411 7.02 -6.13 -29.47
N PHE A 412 6.97 -7.34 -28.91
CA PHE A 412 6.16 -7.66 -27.74
C PHE A 412 6.54 -6.82 -26.51
N LEU A 413 7.83 -6.76 -26.15
CA LEU A 413 8.28 -5.97 -25.00
C LEU A 413 8.06 -4.47 -25.20
N TRP A 414 8.33 -3.95 -26.41
CA TRP A 414 8.10 -2.55 -26.72
C TRP A 414 6.61 -2.19 -26.77
N ALA A 415 5.75 -3.09 -27.24
CA ALA A 415 4.30 -2.89 -27.16
C ALA A 415 3.85 -2.73 -25.70
N LYS A 416 4.34 -3.59 -24.80
CA LYS A 416 4.07 -3.47 -23.36
C LYS A 416 4.64 -2.18 -22.77
N PHE A 417 5.83 -1.77 -23.21
CA PHE A 417 6.45 -0.52 -22.78
C PHE A 417 5.57 0.68 -23.10
N TRP A 418 5.13 0.81 -24.34
CA TRP A 418 4.30 1.95 -24.72
C TRP A 418 2.89 1.91 -24.10
N SER A 419 2.29 0.72 -23.95
CA SER A 419 0.99 0.61 -23.28
C SER A 419 1.04 0.99 -21.81
N SER A 420 2.18 0.73 -21.13
CA SER A 420 2.37 1.01 -19.71
C SER A 420 2.93 2.41 -19.45
N LEU A 421 3.73 2.96 -20.36
CA LEU A 421 4.35 4.27 -20.22
C LEU A 421 3.29 5.38 -20.18
N LEU A 422 2.34 5.37 -21.12
CA LEU A 422 1.38 6.48 -21.26
C LEU A 422 0.54 6.71 -19.98
N PRO A 423 -0.11 5.69 -19.37
CA PRO A 423 -0.83 5.89 -18.11
C PRO A 423 0.09 6.31 -16.96
N LEU A 424 1.30 5.75 -16.89
CA LEU A 424 2.23 6.04 -15.80
C LEU A 424 2.80 7.47 -15.90
N LEU A 425 3.03 7.95 -17.11
CA LEU A 425 3.51 9.29 -17.40
C LEU A 425 2.45 10.34 -17.07
N ILE A 426 1.20 10.13 -17.49
CA ILE A 426 0.09 11.00 -17.09
C ILE A 426 -0.01 11.08 -15.57
N LEU A 427 0.12 9.94 -14.88
CA LEU A 427 0.07 9.89 -13.43
C LEU A 427 1.20 10.67 -12.75
N ALA A 428 2.45 10.44 -13.19
CA ALA A 428 3.64 11.06 -12.61
C ALA A 428 3.67 12.58 -12.85
N GLU A 429 3.30 13.02 -14.06
CA GLU A 429 3.21 14.45 -14.40
C GLU A 429 2.12 15.16 -13.60
N LEU A 430 0.94 14.55 -13.47
CA LEU A 430 -0.12 15.11 -12.63
C LEU A 430 0.32 15.26 -11.17
N LEU A 431 1.04 14.27 -10.63
CA LEU A 431 1.56 14.32 -9.26
C LEU A 431 2.54 15.48 -9.06
N ILE A 432 3.53 15.63 -9.95
CA ILE A 432 4.55 16.69 -9.80
C ILE A 432 3.95 18.08 -10.04
N ILE A 433 3.08 18.24 -11.03
CA ILE A 433 2.42 19.54 -11.30
C ILE A 433 1.54 19.95 -10.13
N LEU A 434 0.64 19.07 -9.66
CA LEU A 434 -0.26 19.40 -8.55
C LEU A 434 0.49 19.68 -7.25
N SER A 435 1.50 18.87 -6.91
CA SER A 435 2.30 19.10 -5.70
C SER A 435 3.10 20.40 -5.77
N ASN A 436 3.73 20.71 -6.91
CA ASN A 436 4.46 21.96 -7.11
C ASN A 436 3.54 23.19 -7.11
N MET A 437 2.32 23.09 -7.66
CA MET A 437 1.32 24.17 -7.60
C MET A 437 0.88 24.44 -6.16
N LEU A 438 0.63 23.39 -5.37
CA LEU A 438 0.27 23.52 -3.95
C LEU A 438 1.41 24.13 -3.12
N LEU A 439 2.66 23.80 -3.45
CA LEU A 439 3.86 24.35 -2.83
C LEU A 439 4.22 25.78 -3.27
N LYS A 440 3.57 26.32 -4.31
CA LYS A 440 3.82 27.66 -4.90
C LYS A 440 5.30 27.89 -5.26
N VAL A 441 5.92 26.89 -5.89
CA VAL A 441 7.35 26.90 -6.22
C VAL A 441 7.70 27.84 -7.37
N THR A 442 8.99 28.11 -7.56
CA THR A 442 9.47 28.92 -8.68
C THR A 442 9.21 28.28 -10.04
N PRO A 443 9.04 29.07 -11.12
CA PRO A 443 8.87 28.53 -12.48
C PRO A 443 10.03 27.63 -12.92
N PHE A 444 11.26 27.95 -12.50
CA PHE A 444 12.43 27.12 -12.75
C PHE A 444 12.30 25.73 -12.11
N MET A 445 11.93 25.67 -10.83
CA MET A 445 11.74 24.41 -10.11
C MET A 445 10.58 23.59 -10.68
N MET A 446 9.52 24.26 -11.12
CA MET A 446 8.40 23.63 -11.82
C MET A 446 8.85 22.94 -13.11
N ALA A 447 9.58 23.66 -13.97
CA ALA A 447 10.06 23.13 -15.24
C ALA A 447 11.07 21.99 -15.05
N LEU A 448 12.03 22.15 -14.12
CA LEU A 448 12.97 21.10 -13.77
C LEU A 448 12.24 19.85 -13.29
N GLY A 449 11.28 20.01 -12.36
CA GLY A 449 10.55 18.88 -11.82
C GLY A 449 9.76 18.10 -12.88
N ILE A 450 9.08 18.80 -13.78
CA ILE A 450 8.37 18.20 -14.92
C ILE A 450 9.34 17.42 -15.81
N VAL A 451 10.44 18.04 -16.25
CA VAL A 451 11.39 17.41 -17.17
C VAL A 451 12.08 16.20 -16.53
N THR A 452 12.47 16.30 -15.27
CA THR A 452 13.11 15.20 -14.54
C THR A 452 12.16 14.04 -14.34
N VAL A 453 10.93 14.29 -13.88
CA VAL A 453 9.91 13.23 -13.67
C VAL A 453 9.51 12.58 -15.00
N PHE A 454 9.39 13.36 -16.06
CA PHE A 454 9.17 12.86 -17.42
C PHE A 454 10.25 11.83 -17.77
N CYS A 455 11.53 12.20 -17.68
CA CYS A 455 12.66 11.32 -17.99
C CYS A 455 12.72 10.09 -17.07
N MET A 456 12.57 10.29 -15.76
CA MET A 456 12.57 9.19 -14.78
C MET A 456 11.50 8.16 -15.10
N THR A 457 10.32 8.58 -15.57
CA THR A 457 9.21 7.68 -15.86
C THR A 457 9.54 6.69 -16.99
N PHE A 458 10.33 7.10 -17.99
CA PHE A 458 10.85 6.18 -19.01
C PHE A 458 11.77 5.12 -18.40
N GLY A 459 12.68 5.54 -17.52
CA GLY A 459 13.59 4.63 -16.80
C GLY A 459 12.84 3.64 -15.91
N ILE A 460 11.90 4.13 -15.10
CA ILE A 460 11.06 3.32 -14.19
C ILE A 460 10.24 2.29 -14.99
N THR A 461 9.62 2.70 -16.10
CA THR A 461 8.83 1.80 -16.95
C THR A 461 9.70 0.71 -17.58
N SER A 462 10.88 1.08 -18.09
CA SER A 462 11.83 0.12 -18.67
C SER A 462 12.35 -0.87 -17.63
N LEU A 463 12.71 -0.40 -16.43
CA LEU A 463 13.10 -1.26 -15.33
C LEU A 463 11.98 -2.24 -14.97
N GLY A 464 10.73 -1.78 -14.97
CA GLY A 464 9.56 -2.61 -14.66
C GLY A 464 9.40 -3.75 -15.64
N ILE A 465 9.36 -3.44 -16.94
CA ILE A 465 9.14 -4.43 -17.99
C ILE A 465 10.38 -5.31 -18.20
N GLY A 466 11.56 -4.69 -18.19
CA GLY A 466 12.84 -5.39 -18.34
C GLY A 466 13.06 -6.40 -17.23
N LEU A 467 12.94 -6.01 -15.97
CA LEU A 467 13.10 -6.93 -14.83
C LEU A 467 11.91 -7.90 -14.72
N GLY A 468 10.69 -7.48 -15.09
CA GLY A 468 9.54 -8.37 -15.22
C GLY A 468 9.75 -9.47 -16.26
N ALA A 469 10.48 -9.18 -17.34
CA ALA A 469 10.91 -10.14 -18.35
C ALA A 469 12.07 -11.04 -17.88
N VAL A 470 12.94 -10.55 -16.99
CA VAL A 470 14.03 -11.36 -16.39
C VAL A 470 13.49 -12.37 -15.38
N PHE A 471 12.47 -12.00 -14.61
CA PHE A 471 11.86 -12.85 -13.59
C PHE A 471 10.35 -13.14 -13.84
N PRO A 472 9.94 -13.71 -14.99
CA PRO A 472 8.52 -13.92 -15.26
C PRO A 472 7.97 -15.08 -14.43
N ARG A 473 6.83 -14.85 -13.79
CA ARG A 473 6.04 -15.86 -13.07
C ARG A 473 4.71 -16.08 -13.78
N PHE A 474 4.66 -17.07 -14.66
CA PHE A 474 3.47 -17.39 -15.47
C PHE A 474 2.42 -18.23 -14.73
N LYS A 475 2.80 -18.91 -13.64
CA LYS A 475 1.88 -19.65 -12.76
C LYS A 475 1.63 -18.79 -11.51
N TYR A 476 0.44 -18.24 -11.39
CA TYR A 476 0.00 -17.43 -10.25
C TYR A 476 -1.48 -17.67 -9.97
N GLU A 477 -1.86 -17.72 -8.69
CA GLU A 477 -3.28 -17.80 -8.27
C GLU A 477 -3.91 -16.41 -8.21
N ASN A 478 -3.13 -15.40 -7.80
CA ASN A 478 -3.55 -14.01 -7.70
C ASN A 478 -2.52 -13.07 -8.34
N VAL A 479 -2.99 -12.16 -9.18
CA VAL A 479 -2.13 -11.15 -9.84
C VAL A 479 -1.35 -10.30 -8.83
N ALA A 480 -1.99 -9.99 -7.69
CA ALA A 480 -1.40 -9.22 -6.59
C ALA A 480 -0.17 -9.89 -5.93
N GLN A 481 0.04 -11.19 -6.14
CA GLN A 481 1.19 -11.93 -5.58
C GLN A 481 2.43 -11.89 -6.49
N ILE A 482 2.31 -11.44 -7.75
CA ILE A 482 3.45 -11.35 -8.66
C ILE A 482 4.46 -10.29 -8.18
N PRO A 483 4.03 -9.06 -7.79
CA PRO A 483 4.92 -8.02 -7.27
C PRO A 483 5.60 -8.35 -5.95
N THR A 484 4.99 -9.20 -5.10
CA THR A 484 5.55 -9.57 -3.79
C THR A 484 6.66 -10.62 -3.88
N GLY A 485 6.91 -11.14 -5.08
CA GLY A 485 8.04 -12.02 -5.35
C GLY A 485 9.40 -11.31 -5.36
N PHE A 486 10.46 -12.11 -5.34
CA PHE A 486 11.85 -11.64 -5.40
C PHE A 486 12.11 -10.63 -6.55
N GLY A 487 11.56 -10.89 -7.74
CA GLY A 487 11.73 -9.98 -8.87
C GLY A 487 11.16 -8.58 -8.64
N GLY A 488 10.05 -8.46 -7.89
CA GLY A 488 9.47 -7.17 -7.52
C GLY A 488 10.32 -6.42 -6.51
N ILE A 489 10.94 -7.13 -5.54
CA ILE A 489 11.91 -6.53 -4.60
C ILE A 489 13.14 -6.00 -5.34
N VAL A 490 13.71 -6.81 -6.24
CA VAL A 490 14.87 -6.38 -7.06
C VAL A 490 14.50 -5.16 -7.91
N TYR A 491 13.32 -5.16 -8.51
CA TYR A 491 12.81 -3.99 -9.22
C TYR A 491 12.72 -2.76 -8.32
N MET A 492 12.10 -2.86 -7.15
CA MET A 492 11.99 -1.72 -6.24
C MET A 492 13.35 -1.17 -5.82
N LEU A 493 14.29 -2.03 -5.41
CA LEU A 493 15.63 -1.61 -5.01
C LEU A 493 16.39 -0.93 -6.16
N THR A 494 16.33 -1.51 -7.35
CA THR A 494 17.01 -0.95 -8.53
C THR A 494 16.39 0.39 -8.96
N ALA A 495 15.06 0.51 -8.92
CA ALA A 495 14.36 1.75 -9.22
C ALA A 495 14.62 2.83 -8.18
N MET A 496 14.66 2.49 -6.89
CA MET A 496 15.04 3.44 -5.83
C MET A 496 16.47 3.92 -5.97
N LEU A 497 17.41 3.01 -6.28
CA LEU A 497 18.80 3.39 -6.55
C LEU A 497 18.90 4.32 -7.76
N PHE A 498 18.19 4.00 -8.84
CA PHE A 498 18.11 4.85 -10.04
C PHE A 498 17.60 6.26 -9.71
N ILE A 499 16.48 6.38 -8.98
CA ILE A 499 15.93 7.67 -8.54
C ILE A 499 16.94 8.42 -7.68
N GLY A 500 17.55 7.74 -6.70
CA GLY A 500 18.55 8.34 -5.82
C GLY A 500 19.77 8.88 -6.58
N VAL A 501 20.28 8.14 -7.56
CA VAL A 501 21.40 8.60 -8.41
C VAL A 501 21.02 9.85 -9.20
N VAL A 502 19.84 9.88 -9.82
CA VAL A 502 19.39 11.07 -10.58
C VAL A 502 19.25 12.28 -9.65
N ILE A 503 18.65 12.12 -8.47
CA ILE A 503 18.50 13.21 -7.49
C ILE A 503 19.86 13.71 -7.01
N VAL A 504 20.80 12.82 -6.68
CA VAL A 504 22.14 13.24 -6.22
C VAL A 504 22.87 14.03 -7.30
N LEU A 505 22.75 13.62 -8.57
CA LEU A 505 23.33 14.34 -9.69
C LEU A 505 22.70 15.72 -9.91
N GLU A 506 21.39 15.86 -9.67
CA GLU A 506 20.67 17.14 -9.78
C GLU A 506 20.81 18.04 -8.55
N ALA A 507 21.13 17.48 -7.38
CA ALA A 507 21.18 18.23 -6.12
C ALA A 507 22.23 19.35 -6.14
N TRP A 508 23.41 19.07 -6.68
CA TRP A 508 24.50 20.05 -6.73
C TRP A 508 24.20 21.22 -7.69
N PRO A 509 23.75 21.00 -8.95
CA PRO A 509 23.31 22.06 -9.86
C PRO A 509 22.21 22.93 -9.26
N VAL A 510 21.19 22.28 -8.70
CA VAL A 510 20.02 22.95 -8.13
C VAL A 510 20.44 23.82 -6.94
N TYR A 511 21.28 23.28 -6.05
CA TYR A 511 21.83 24.03 -4.92
C TYR A 511 22.62 25.27 -5.38
N ARG A 512 23.49 25.13 -6.39
CA ARG A 512 24.30 26.24 -6.91
C ARG A 512 23.45 27.33 -7.57
N ILE A 513 22.46 26.95 -8.37
CA ILE A 513 21.55 27.89 -9.02
C ILE A 513 20.72 28.64 -7.96
N PHE A 514 20.16 27.95 -6.97
CA PHE A 514 19.38 28.60 -5.92
C PHE A 514 20.22 29.51 -5.02
N THR A 515 21.44 29.10 -4.67
CA THR A 515 22.34 29.93 -3.87
C THR A 515 22.72 31.21 -4.63
N SER A 516 22.94 31.12 -5.94
CA SER A 516 23.22 32.30 -6.79
C SER A 516 22.05 33.28 -6.85
N GLN A 517 20.81 32.78 -6.95
CA GLN A 517 19.59 33.60 -7.00
C GLN A 517 19.23 34.22 -5.65
N THR A 518 19.54 33.53 -4.55
CA THR A 518 19.15 33.98 -3.19
C THR A 518 20.19 34.92 -2.58
N PHE A 519 21.48 34.70 -2.85
CA PHE A 519 22.58 35.48 -2.26
C PHE A 519 23.31 36.39 -3.27
N GLY A 520 22.86 36.45 -4.52
CA GLY A 520 23.40 37.36 -5.55
C GLY A 520 24.83 37.05 -6.01
N SER A 521 25.37 35.87 -5.69
CA SER A 521 26.70 35.46 -6.14
C SER A 521 26.64 34.94 -7.58
N GLY A 522 27.30 35.64 -8.51
CA GLY A 522 27.37 35.23 -9.92
C GLY A 522 28.00 33.82 -10.07
N ILE A 523 27.45 33.00 -10.96
CA ILE A 523 28.00 31.66 -11.23
C ILE A 523 29.21 31.82 -12.17
N PRO A 524 30.42 31.41 -11.78
CA PRO A 524 31.59 31.46 -12.66
C PRO A 524 31.40 30.54 -13.88
N LEU A 525 32.10 30.82 -14.99
CA LEU A 525 31.98 30.07 -16.24
C LEU A 525 32.25 28.55 -16.06
N SER A 526 33.17 28.19 -15.16
CA SER A 526 33.45 26.81 -14.76
C SER A 526 32.27 26.13 -14.04
N GLY A 527 31.45 26.90 -13.32
CA GLY A 527 30.23 26.42 -12.67
C GLY A 527 29.15 26.06 -13.68
N TRP A 528 29.00 26.83 -14.76
CA TRP A 528 28.10 26.48 -15.86
C TRP A 528 28.52 25.21 -16.59
N GLY A 529 29.83 25.00 -16.80
CA GLY A 529 30.35 23.75 -17.37
C GLY A 529 30.00 22.52 -16.52
N LEU A 530 30.09 22.62 -15.20
CA LEU A 530 29.70 21.53 -14.28
C LEU A 530 28.19 21.28 -14.25
N ILE A 531 27.37 22.32 -14.38
CA ILE A 531 25.91 22.17 -14.51
C ILE A 531 25.58 21.42 -15.80
N VAL A 532 26.15 21.81 -16.95
CA VAL A 532 25.92 21.11 -18.22
C VAL A 532 26.37 19.64 -18.13
N LEU A 533 27.55 19.39 -17.53
CA LEU A 533 28.05 18.03 -17.32
C LEU A 533 27.08 17.18 -16.49
N SER A 534 26.56 17.73 -15.39
CA SER A 534 25.59 17.03 -14.54
C SER A 534 24.29 16.71 -15.29
N SER A 535 23.77 17.64 -16.11
CA SER A 535 22.57 17.41 -16.91
C SER A 535 22.80 16.33 -17.99
N VAL A 536 23.98 16.32 -18.61
CA VAL A 536 24.37 15.25 -19.56
C VAL A 536 24.48 13.90 -18.84
N LEU A 537 25.04 13.86 -17.64
CA LEU A 537 25.10 12.62 -16.83
C LEU A 537 23.71 12.12 -16.45
N VAL A 538 22.79 13.01 -16.05
CA VAL A 538 21.39 12.65 -15.76
C VAL A 538 20.73 12.05 -17.00
N LEU A 539 20.88 12.66 -18.17
CA LEU A 539 20.36 12.11 -19.42
C LEU A 539 20.98 10.74 -19.75
N ALA A 540 22.29 10.59 -19.58
CA ALA A 540 22.98 9.32 -19.79
C ALA A 540 22.45 8.21 -18.86
N VAL A 541 22.26 8.50 -17.57
CA VAL A 541 21.69 7.56 -16.59
C VAL A 541 20.27 7.16 -16.97
N ASN A 542 19.44 8.11 -17.41
CA ASN A 542 18.08 7.83 -17.89
C ASN A 542 18.08 6.93 -19.14
N VAL A 543 18.95 7.21 -20.12
CA VAL A 543 19.09 6.38 -21.33
C VAL A 543 19.59 4.98 -20.98
N LEU A 544 20.55 4.85 -20.06
CA LEU A 544 21.04 3.56 -19.59
C LEU A 544 19.92 2.76 -18.90
N ALA A 545 19.13 3.41 -18.03
CA ALA A 545 17.96 2.80 -17.39
C ALA A 545 16.87 2.40 -18.39
N LEU A 546 16.77 3.07 -19.53
CA LEU A 546 15.85 2.70 -20.62
C LEU A 546 16.36 1.49 -21.43
N VAL A 547 17.65 1.45 -21.77
CA VAL A 547 18.17 0.49 -22.76
C VAL A 547 18.62 -0.83 -22.11
N LEU A 548 19.28 -0.76 -20.95
CA LEU A 548 19.94 -1.92 -20.34
C LEU A 548 18.92 -2.97 -19.83
N PRO A 549 17.86 -2.62 -19.08
CA PRO A 549 16.86 -3.59 -18.62
C PRO A 549 16.12 -4.26 -19.78
N MET A 550 15.78 -3.49 -20.82
CA MET A 550 15.10 -4.00 -22.01
C MET A 550 15.97 -5.01 -22.78
N LYS A 551 17.28 -4.75 -22.93
CA LYS A 551 18.22 -5.69 -23.56
C LYS A 551 18.37 -6.98 -22.75
N ILE A 552 18.53 -6.86 -21.43
CA ILE A 552 18.69 -8.02 -20.53
C ILE A 552 17.41 -8.86 -20.50
N GLY A 553 16.24 -8.22 -20.38
CA GLY A 553 14.93 -8.86 -20.41
C GLY A 553 14.69 -9.61 -21.71
N LEU A 554 15.02 -9.00 -22.85
CA LEU A 554 14.91 -9.65 -24.17
C LEU A 554 15.82 -10.88 -24.29
N LYS A 555 17.07 -10.79 -23.83
CA LYS A 555 18.02 -11.92 -23.87
C LYS A 555 17.55 -13.08 -22.99
N ARG A 556 17.06 -12.78 -21.78
CA ARG A 556 16.52 -13.78 -20.84
C ARG A 556 15.26 -14.45 -21.38
N LEU A 557 14.34 -13.71 -21.99
CA LEU A 557 13.13 -14.28 -22.61
C LEU A 557 13.45 -15.18 -23.79
N LYS A 558 14.42 -14.82 -24.63
CA LYS A 558 14.86 -15.65 -25.77
C LYS A 558 15.44 -16.99 -25.32
N ASN A 559 16.25 -16.98 -24.27
CA ASN A 559 16.97 -18.15 -23.78
C ASN A 559 16.10 -19.09 -22.92
N ARG A 560 14.87 -18.70 -22.57
CA ARG A 560 13.98 -19.53 -21.76
C ARG A 560 13.34 -20.59 -22.64
N GLU A 561 13.33 -21.85 -22.20
CA GLU A 561 12.55 -22.91 -22.84
C GLU A 561 11.06 -22.72 -22.50
N VAL A 562 10.17 -23.03 -23.45
CA VAL A 562 8.72 -23.02 -23.18
C VAL A 562 8.44 -24.26 -22.33
N GLN A 563 7.97 -24.07 -21.10
CA GLN A 563 7.44 -25.14 -20.25
C GLN A 563 5.93 -25.17 -20.31
#